data_AF-C2BCH5-F1
#
_entry.id   AF-C2BCH5-F1
#
_cell.length_a   1.000
_cell.length_b   1.000
_cell.length_c   1.000
_cell.angle_alpha   90.00
_cell.angle_beta   90.00
_cell.angle_gamma   90.00
#
_symmetry.space_group_name_H-M   'P 1'
#
loop_
_entity.id
_entity.type
_entity.pdbx_description
1 polymer ?
#
loop_
_entity_poly.entity_id
_entity_poly.type
_entity_poly.pdbx_seq_one_letter_code
_entity_poly.pdbx_strand_id
1 'polypeptide(L)'
;MKKTRPAFSLIEVIFAIVLLSMIALFLGPATMTNLSQSHQIKDLADTTFILQEAIELSRDKSIGTYTEEINGKNVEISVESFQYPSLKSTYKKIRASYGGKFFELIEADK
;
A
#
# COMPACT_ATOMS: atom_id res chain seq x y z
N MET A 1 19.11 52.96 -30.43
CA MET A 1 20.00 51.78 -30.54
C MET A 1 19.32 50.59 -29.86
N LYS A 2 19.10 49.48 -30.59
CA LYS A 2 18.56 48.24 -30.01
C LYS A 2 19.64 47.59 -29.13
N LYS A 3 19.36 47.42 -27.83
CA LYS A 3 20.23 46.68 -26.91
C LYS A 3 20.07 45.18 -27.22
N THR A 4 21.04 44.59 -27.91
CA THR A 4 21.15 43.13 -28.02
C THR A 4 21.64 42.58 -26.68
N ARG A 5 20.91 41.62 -26.12
CA ARG A 5 21.35 40.93 -24.90
C ARG A 5 22.55 40.04 -25.25
N PRO A 6 23.56 39.92 -24.37
CA PRO A 6 24.66 38.98 -24.60
C PRO A 6 24.09 37.56 -24.69
N ALA A 7 24.38 36.87 -25.78
CA ALA A 7 24.06 35.46 -25.95
C ALA A 7 25.10 34.61 -25.23
N PHE A 8 24.68 33.45 -24.70
CA PHE A 8 25.60 32.49 -24.11
C PHE A 8 26.60 31.98 -25.14
N SER A 9 27.83 31.78 -24.71
CA SER A 9 28.86 31.17 -25.53
C SER A 9 28.62 29.67 -25.69
N LEU A 10 29.02 29.11 -26.83
CA LEU A 10 28.91 27.68 -27.12
C LEU A 10 29.55 26.82 -26.01
N ILE A 11 30.68 27.28 -25.46
CA ILE A 11 31.39 26.56 -24.39
C ILE A 11 30.59 26.51 -23.09
N GLU A 12 29.89 27.59 -22.73
CA GLU A 12 29.05 27.66 -21.52
C GLU A 12 27.87 26.69 -21.63
N VAL A 13 27.28 26.58 -22.82
CA VAL A 13 26.19 25.63 -23.10
C VAL A 13 26.68 24.18 -22.97
N ILE A 14 27.88 23.87 -23.49
CA ILE A 14 28.46 22.52 -23.35
C ILE A 14 28.69 22.17 -21.88
N PHE A 15 29.28 23.08 -21.09
CA PHE A 15 29.48 22.85 -19.67
C PHE A 15 28.16 22.67 -18.91
N ALA A 16 27.13 23.46 -19.22
CA ALA A 16 25.81 23.31 -18.63
C ALA A 16 25.19 21.95 -18.93
N ILE A 17 25.30 21.44 -20.17
CA ILE A 17 24.78 20.13 -20.56
C ILE A 17 25.50 19.01 -19.80
N VAL A 18 26.82 19.06 -19.70
CA VAL A 18 27.61 18.06 -18.95
C VAL A 18 27.19 18.04 -17.48
N LEU A 19 27.05 19.21 -16.86
CA LEU A 19 26.64 19.32 -15.46
C LEU A 19 25.20 18.81 -15.25
N LEU A 20 24.26 19.19 -16.12
CA LEU A 20 22.88 18.69 -16.07
C LEU A 20 22.82 17.17 -16.25
N SER A 21 23.64 16.63 -17.15
CA SER A 21 23.72 15.18 -17.39
C SER A 21 24.23 14.44 -16.16
N MET A 22 25.26 14.96 -15.48
CA MET A 22 25.74 14.38 -14.22
C MET A 22 24.65 14.40 -13.15
N ILE A 23 23.97 15.54 -12.95
CA ILE A 23 22.89 15.65 -11.95
C ILE A 23 21.77 14.64 -12.26
N ALA A 24 21.36 14.53 -13.54
CA ALA A 24 20.32 13.61 -13.97
C ALA A 24 20.69 12.14 -13.74
N LEU A 25 21.96 11.75 -13.95
CA LEU A 25 22.42 10.39 -13.70
C LEU A 25 22.31 9.97 -12.23
N PHE A 26 22.51 10.91 -11.30
CA PHE A 26 22.36 10.64 -9.87
C PHE A 26 20.90 10.72 -9.40
N LEU A 27 20.11 11.67 -9.92
CA LEU A 27 18.71 11.84 -9.51
C LEU A 27 17.77 10.78 -10.11
N GLY A 28 18.04 10.33 -11.34
CA GLY A 28 17.22 9.33 -12.04
C GLY A 28 16.92 8.10 -11.19
N PRO A 29 17.93 7.32 -10.76
CA PRO A 29 17.68 6.13 -9.96
C PRO A 29 17.00 6.44 -8.61
N ALA A 30 17.39 7.53 -7.94
CA ALA A 30 16.81 7.93 -6.66
C ALA A 30 15.32 8.29 -6.76
N THR A 31 14.92 8.99 -7.82
CA THR A 31 13.51 9.36 -8.02
C THR A 31 12.66 8.13 -8.37
N MET A 32 13.19 7.22 -9.20
CA MET A 32 12.50 5.97 -9.53
C MET A 32 12.31 5.06 -8.31
N THR A 33 13.31 4.92 -7.45
CA THR A 33 13.20 4.10 -6.23
C THR A 33 12.26 4.72 -5.21
N ASN A 34 12.30 6.05 -5.02
CA ASN A 34 11.36 6.73 -4.13
C ASN A 34 9.91 6.60 -4.64
N LEU A 35 9.70 6.71 -5.95
CA LEU A 35 8.37 6.55 -6.54
C LEU A 35 7.84 5.13 -6.33
N SER A 36 8.66 4.10 -6.58
CA SER A 36 8.23 2.71 -6.37
C SER A 36 7.94 2.41 -4.90
N GLN A 37 8.76 2.90 -3.98
CA GLN A 37 8.52 2.79 -2.54
C GLN A 37 7.25 3.53 -2.12
N SER A 38 7.01 4.73 -2.63
CA SER A 38 5.80 5.50 -2.34
C SER A 38 4.53 4.75 -2.79
N HIS A 39 4.56 4.12 -3.97
CA HIS A 39 3.45 3.29 -4.44
C HIS A 39 3.26 2.07 -3.53
N GLN A 40 4.32 1.36 -3.19
CA GLN A 40 4.25 0.19 -2.31
C GLN A 40 3.68 0.53 -0.92
N ILE A 41 4.09 1.66 -0.34
CA ILE A 41 3.59 2.13 0.95
C ILE A 41 2.10 2.46 0.85
N LYS A 42 1.70 3.18 -0.20
CA LYS A 42 0.29 3.52 -0.45
C LYS A 42 -0.57 2.27 -0.59
N ASP A 43 -0.14 1.33 -1.43
CA ASP A 43 -0.88 0.09 -1.71
C ASP A 43 -0.95 -0.80 -0.47
N LEU A 44 0.12 -0.84 0.33
CA LEU A 44 0.15 -1.55 1.60
C LEU A 44 -0.85 -0.94 2.58
N ALA A 45 -0.83 0.38 2.76
CA ALA A 45 -1.76 1.07 3.66
C ALA A 45 -3.21 0.84 3.24
N ASP A 46 -3.54 1.04 1.97
CA ASP A 46 -4.89 0.82 1.43
C ASP A 46 -5.36 -0.63 1.63
N THR A 47 -4.48 -1.61 1.37
CA THR A 47 -4.81 -3.03 1.64
C THR A 47 -5.03 -3.30 3.13
N THR A 48 -4.19 -2.72 4.00
CA THR A 48 -4.32 -2.85 5.46
C THR A 48 -5.64 -2.29 5.96
N PHE A 49 -6.06 -1.11 5.48
CA PHE A 49 -7.34 -0.50 5.86
C PHE A 49 -8.52 -1.37 5.43
N ILE A 50 -8.51 -1.83 4.17
CA ILE A 50 -9.58 -2.68 3.62
C ILE A 50 -9.71 -3.99 4.42
N LEU A 51 -8.58 -4.62 4.77
CA LEU A 51 -8.58 -5.85 5.57
C LEU A 51 -9.05 -5.62 7.01
N GLN A 52 -8.72 -4.47 7.61
CA GLN A 52 -9.23 -4.11 8.95
C GLN A 52 -10.73 -3.88 8.91
N GLU A 53 -11.22 -3.10 7.96
CA GLU A 53 -12.65 -2.84 7.78
C GLU A 53 -13.41 -4.15 7.54
N ALA A 54 -12.86 -5.07 6.75
CA ALA A 54 -13.44 -6.40 6.53
C ALA A 54 -13.60 -7.21 7.83
N ILE A 55 -12.59 -7.17 8.70
CA ILE A 55 -12.66 -7.84 10.01
C ILE A 55 -13.73 -7.17 10.88
N GLU A 56 -13.75 -5.85 10.97
CA GLU A 56 -14.72 -5.13 11.80
C GLU A 56 -16.16 -5.38 11.34
N LEU A 57 -16.41 -5.37 10.02
CA LEU A 57 -17.73 -5.66 9.44
C LEU A 57 -18.19 -7.11 9.64
N SER A 58 -17.27 -8.04 9.94
CA SER A 58 -17.58 -9.46 10.10
C SER A 58 -17.61 -9.94 11.56
N ARG A 59 -17.33 -9.06 12.52
CA ARG A 59 -17.44 -9.35 13.97
C ARG A 59 -18.82 -9.83 14.38
N ASP A 60 -19.88 -9.31 13.78
CA ASP A 60 -21.26 -9.71 14.12
C ASP A 60 -21.84 -10.78 13.18
N LYS A 61 -21.06 -11.25 12.20
CA LYS A 61 -21.52 -12.28 11.25
C LYS A 61 -21.51 -13.68 11.85
N SER A 62 -22.42 -14.53 11.37
CA SER A 62 -22.39 -15.96 11.66
C SER A 62 -21.13 -16.63 11.10
N ILE A 63 -20.85 -17.84 11.56
CA ILE A 63 -19.81 -18.71 10.99
C ILE A 63 -20.12 -18.98 9.52
N GLY A 64 -19.11 -18.83 8.65
CA GLY A 64 -19.26 -18.99 7.21
C GLY A 64 -18.19 -18.24 6.43
N THR A 65 -18.20 -18.44 5.12
CA THR A 65 -17.35 -17.70 4.18
C THR A 65 -18.20 -16.69 3.42
N TYR A 66 -17.69 -15.47 3.29
CA TYR A 66 -18.36 -14.34 2.70
C TYR A 66 -17.42 -13.61 1.74
N THR A 67 -18.00 -12.89 0.79
CA THR A 67 -17.27 -11.93 -0.03
C THR A 67 -17.97 -10.60 0.12
N GLU A 68 -17.23 -9.58 0.52
CA GLU A 68 -17.75 -8.23 0.73
C GLU A 68 -17.01 -7.23 -0.14
N GLU A 69 -17.74 -6.29 -0.71
CA GLU A 69 -17.14 -5.18 -1.45
C GLU A 69 -16.79 -4.06 -0.47
N ILE A 70 -15.50 -3.80 -0.30
CA ILE A 70 -14.97 -2.77 0.59
C ILE A 70 -14.06 -1.86 -0.21
N ASN A 71 -14.40 -0.57 -0.25
CA ASN A 71 -13.69 0.44 -1.04
C ASN A 71 -13.53 0.05 -2.53
N GLY A 72 -14.57 -0.56 -3.12
CA GLY A 72 -14.57 -1.04 -4.52
C GLY A 72 -13.76 -2.33 -4.76
N LYS A 73 -13.32 -3.02 -3.70
CA LYS A 73 -12.54 -4.26 -3.79
C LYS A 73 -13.30 -5.42 -3.14
N ASN A 74 -13.33 -6.56 -3.81
CA ASN A 74 -13.95 -7.78 -3.28
C ASN A 74 -12.98 -8.47 -2.32
N VAL A 75 -13.30 -8.43 -1.02
CA VAL A 75 -12.51 -9.04 0.05
C VAL A 75 -13.16 -10.36 0.46
N GLU A 76 -12.35 -11.41 0.55
CA GLU A 76 -12.79 -12.71 1.03
C GLU A 76 -12.69 -12.75 2.55
N ILE A 77 -13.76 -13.16 3.23
CA ILE A 77 -13.82 -13.24 4.69
C ILE A 77 -14.23 -14.66 5.08
N SER A 78 -13.45 -15.31 5.95
CA SER A 78 -13.81 -16.56 6.61
C SER A 78 -14.04 -16.33 8.08
N VAL A 79 -15.18 -16.76 8.58
CA VAL A 79 -15.54 -16.74 10.00
C VAL A 79 -15.69 -18.18 10.47
N GLU A 80 -14.85 -18.58 11.41
CA GLU A 80 -14.75 -19.95 11.91
C GLU A 80 -14.80 -19.98 13.44
N SER A 81 -15.34 -21.07 14.00
CA SER A 81 -15.20 -21.32 15.43
C SER A 81 -13.76 -21.77 15.72
N PHE A 82 -13.18 -21.19 16.76
CA PHE A 82 -11.83 -21.50 17.21
C PHE A 82 -11.89 -21.97 18.66
N GLN A 83 -11.34 -23.17 18.91
CA GLN A 83 -11.16 -23.66 20.26
C GLN A 83 -9.68 -23.67 20.60
N TYR A 84 -9.32 -23.01 21.69
CA TYR A 84 -7.95 -23.03 22.18
C TYR A 84 -7.81 -24.09 23.29
N PRO A 85 -6.84 -25.03 23.20
CA PRO A 85 -6.77 -26.20 24.10
C PRO A 85 -6.73 -25.86 25.60
N SER A 86 -6.27 -24.65 25.95
CA SER A 86 -6.06 -24.22 27.34
C SER A 86 -7.13 -23.24 27.86
N LEU A 87 -8.10 -22.83 27.03
CA LEU A 87 -9.11 -21.84 27.39
C LEU A 87 -10.50 -22.49 27.32
N LYS A 88 -11.32 -22.30 28.36
CA LYS A 88 -12.65 -22.93 28.48
C LYS A 88 -13.74 -22.27 27.63
N SER A 89 -13.44 -21.14 26.99
CA SER A 89 -14.37 -20.34 26.20
C SER A 89 -14.31 -20.69 24.72
N THR A 90 -15.45 -20.57 24.04
CA THR A 90 -15.51 -20.59 22.57
C THR A 90 -14.95 -19.27 22.04
N TYR A 91 -14.04 -19.35 21.08
CA TYR A 91 -13.53 -18.18 20.37
C TYR A 91 -14.05 -18.18 18.94
N LYS A 92 -14.08 -16.99 18.37
CA LYS A 92 -14.39 -16.75 16.98
C LYS A 92 -13.11 -16.31 16.27
N LYS A 93 -12.80 -16.97 15.16
CA LYS A 93 -11.68 -16.63 14.28
C LYS A 93 -12.24 -15.99 13.01
N ILE A 94 -11.77 -14.80 12.71
CA ILE A 94 -12.17 -14.02 11.53
C ILE A 94 -10.91 -13.80 10.70
N ARG A 95 -10.95 -14.23 9.44
CA ARG A 95 -9.86 -14.06 8.49
C ARG A 95 -10.35 -13.27 7.29
N ALA A 96 -9.74 -12.12 7.02
CA ALA A 96 -9.97 -11.35 5.80
C ALA A 96 -8.77 -11.50 4.86
N SER A 97 -9.01 -11.67 3.55
CA SER A 97 -8.00 -11.89 2.52
C SER A 97 -8.27 -11.06 1.28
N TYR A 98 -7.23 -10.41 0.77
CA TYR A 98 -7.26 -9.64 -0.47
C TYR A 98 -5.86 -9.55 -1.10
N GLY A 99 -5.77 -9.82 -2.40
CA GLY A 99 -4.52 -9.64 -3.17
C GLY A 99 -3.32 -10.45 -2.64
N GLY A 100 -3.57 -11.64 -2.10
CA GLY A 100 -2.53 -12.50 -1.50
C GLY A 100 -2.06 -12.09 -0.10
N LYS A 101 -2.63 -11.02 0.48
CA LYS A 101 -2.42 -10.61 1.88
C LYS A 101 -3.65 -10.96 2.70
N PHE A 102 -3.46 -11.20 4.00
CA PHE A 102 -4.56 -11.50 4.91
C PHE A 102 -4.32 -10.93 6.31
N PHE A 103 -5.41 -10.63 7.00
CA PHE A 103 -5.44 -10.41 8.44
C PHE A 103 -6.29 -11.46 9.13
N GLU A 104 -5.95 -11.74 10.37
CA GLU A 104 -6.63 -12.73 11.20
C GLU A 104 -6.86 -12.13 12.58
N LEU A 105 -8.09 -12.22 13.07
CA LEU A 105 -8.50 -11.84 14.41
C LEU A 105 -9.08 -13.06 15.11
N ILE A 106 -8.63 -13.31 16.34
CA ILE A 106 -9.23 -14.30 17.25
C ILE A 106 -9.80 -13.52 18.42
N GLU A 107 -11.11 -13.60 18.62
CA GLU A 107 -11.81 -12.93 19.72
C GLU A 107 -12.70 -13.91 20.49
N ALA A 108 -12.98 -13.59 21.76
CA ALA A 108 -13.90 -14.41 22.55
C ALA A 108 -15.32 -14.23 22.01
N ASP A 109 -16.03 -15.34 21.82
CA ASP A 109 -17.44 -15.32 21.43
C ASP A 109 -18.24 -14.76 22.62
N LYS A 110 -18.94 -13.64 22.43
CA LYS A 110 -19.64 -12.92 23.50
C LYS A 110 -20.93 -13.59 23.92
#